data_AF-A0AAJ7WQV8-F1
#
_entry.id   AF-A0AAJ7WQV8-F1
#
_cell.length_a   1.000
_cell.length_b   1.000
_cell.length_c   1.000
_cell.angle_alpha   90.00
_cell.angle_beta   90.00
_cell.angle_gamma   90.00
#
_symmetry.space_group_name_H-M   'P 1'
#
loop_
_entity.id
_entity.type
_entity.pdbx_description
1 polymer ?
#
loop_
_entity_poly.entity_id
_entity_poly.type
_entity_poly.pdbx_seq_one_letter_code
_entity_poly.pdbx_strand_id
1 'polypeptide(L)'
;MCNRNGKPCNNWPQIFGKGIFCIDVKNWVGEVSRDGKHWLVKHKGEVAGEFSRSVQHPDPLLDIKKKIENLWNFLVEKGVGIKKKQMYHKVIFINPKCQLEAELQKHEEDVVGPEDVDSVMLCFQDSYLTSLTDAITPYWITGHLSYQQLKECQSALRGIGTWDVVELQGGMRLLGDYNGCPMVALDRKETELLEFSHQRNATMGYVWAILGYTPQVTVRMFERGGRSWGWQPSTGTAVIPYNAHIVFRVCGEDADAKIPANDIDRIILSI
;
A
#
# COMPACT_ATOMS: atom_id res chain seq x y z
N MET A 1 8.79 10.00 13.32
CA MET A 1 10.12 9.72 13.89
C MET A 1 10.57 8.34 13.42
N CYS A 2 11.79 8.27 12.86
CA CYS A 2 12.54 7.11 12.30
C CYS A 2 12.01 6.43 11.02
N ASN A 3 12.87 5.94 10.10
CA ASN A 3 14.22 6.32 9.64
C ASN A 3 14.53 5.42 8.41
N ARG A 4 15.40 5.90 7.52
CA ARG A 4 16.38 5.13 6.71
C ARG A 4 15.99 3.70 6.31
N ASN A 5 15.41 3.53 5.13
CA ASN A 5 15.82 2.56 4.10
C ASN A 5 14.74 2.55 3.01
N GLY A 6 15.13 2.96 1.81
CA GLY A 6 14.22 3.33 0.73
C GLY A 6 13.26 2.22 0.31
N LYS A 7 11.96 2.51 0.44
CA LYS A 7 10.89 2.27 -0.55
C LYS A 7 9.82 3.34 -0.32
N PRO A 8 9.15 3.88 -1.36
CA PRO A 8 8.12 4.89 -1.17
C PRO A 8 6.90 4.28 -0.46
N CYS A 9 6.47 4.91 0.63
CA CYS A 9 5.22 4.60 1.29
C CYS A 9 4.08 5.46 0.70
N ASN A 10 3.07 4.75 0.19
CA ASN A 10 1.63 5.01 0.30
C ASN A 10 0.93 5.89 -0.76
N ASN A 11 0.22 5.21 -1.67
CA ASN A 11 -0.90 5.75 -2.46
C ASN A 11 -2.22 5.33 -1.82
N TRP A 12 -2.67 6.04 -0.77
CA TRP A 12 -3.96 5.80 -0.12
C TRP A 12 -4.84 7.04 -0.21
N PRO A 13 -6.15 6.91 -0.46
CA PRO A 13 -7.08 8.00 -0.30
C PRO A 13 -7.20 8.41 1.18
N GLN A 14 -6.91 9.66 1.51
CA GLN A 14 -7.16 10.26 2.81
C GLN A 14 -8.45 11.08 2.74
N ILE A 15 -9.33 10.89 3.72
CA ILE A 15 -10.61 11.61 3.77
C ILE A 15 -10.44 12.84 4.65
N PHE A 16 -10.65 14.02 4.08
CA PHE A 16 -10.70 15.29 4.80
C PHE A 16 -12.13 15.82 4.76
N GLY A 17 -12.53 16.70 5.69
CA GLY A 17 -13.87 17.30 5.67
C GLY A 17 -14.26 17.90 4.31
N LYS A 18 -13.29 18.31 3.48
CA LYS A 18 -13.46 18.82 2.10
C LYS A 18 -13.83 17.75 1.05
N GLY A 19 -13.47 16.49 1.24
CA GLY A 19 -13.62 15.46 0.21
C GLY A 19 -12.66 14.29 0.39
N ILE A 20 -12.55 13.46 -0.64
CA ILE A 20 -11.61 12.33 -0.69
C ILE A 20 -10.37 12.76 -1.47
N PHE A 21 -9.20 12.62 -0.87
CA PHE A 21 -7.91 12.99 -1.46
C PHE A 21 -7.10 11.75 -1.80
N CYS A 22 -6.86 11.49 -3.07
CA CYS A 22 -5.86 10.50 -3.50
C CYS A 22 -4.49 11.16 -3.60
N ILE A 23 -3.50 10.64 -2.87
CA ILE A 23 -2.13 11.18 -2.89
C ILE A 23 -1.21 10.13 -3.53
N ASP A 24 -0.38 10.55 -4.49
CA ASP A 24 0.70 9.75 -5.05
C ASP A 24 2.06 10.31 -4.63
N VAL A 25 2.80 9.56 -3.82
CA VAL A 25 4.06 10.04 -3.23
C VAL A 25 5.25 9.52 -4.04
N LYS A 26 6.05 10.43 -4.60
CA LYS A 26 7.27 10.14 -5.36
C LYS A 26 8.52 10.50 -4.56
N ASN A 27 9.46 9.56 -4.51
CA ASN A 27 10.79 9.76 -3.93
C ASN A 27 11.88 9.81 -5.02
N TRP A 28 11.59 10.47 -6.14
CA TRP A 28 12.52 10.59 -7.26
C TRP A 28 13.68 11.53 -6.93
N VAL A 29 14.80 11.39 -7.63
CA VAL A 29 16.02 12.18 -7.42
C VAL A 29 16.50 12.68 -8.77
N GLY A 30 16.91 13.95 -8.85
CA GLY A 30 17.41 14.56 -10.08
C GLY A 30 16.41 15.53 -10.72
N GLU A 31 16.67 15.88 -11.97
CA GLU A 31 15.83 16.82 -12.73
C GLU A 31 14.68 16.06 -13.38
N VAL A 32 13.45 16.52 -13.15
CA VAL A 32 12.22 15.92 -13.66
C VAL A 32 11.59 16.85 -14.68
N SER A 33 11.46 16.38 -15.91
CA SER A 33 10.88 17.11 -17.03
C SER A 33 9.79 16.29 -17.71
N ARG A 34 8.91 16.95 -18.48
CA ARG A 34 7.91 16.26 -19.28
C ARG A 34 8.49 15.88 -20.65
N ASP A 35 8.29 14.64 -21.07
CA ASP A 35 8.68 14.14 -22.41
C ASP A 35 7.46 13.46 -23.07
N GLY A 36 6.63 14.29 -23.71
CA GLY A 36 5.37 13.87 -24.32
C GLY A 36 4.39 13.28 -23.30
N LYS A 37 4.21 11.94 -23.33
CA LYS A 37 3.33 11.17 -22.43
C LYS A 37 4.05 10.58 -21.21
N HIS A 38 5.36 10.80 -21.10
CA HIS A 38 6.18 10.26 -20.04
C HIS A 38 6.82 11.40 -19.25
N TRP A 39 7.25 11.08 -18.04
CA TRP A 39 8.08 11.96 -17.24
C TRP A 39 9.51 11.42 -17.30
N LEU A 40 10.46 12.30 -17.56
CA LEU A 40 11.87 11.96 -17.68
C LEU A 40 12.59 12.42 -16.41
N VAL A 41 13.27 11.48 -15.75
CA VAL A 41 14.12 11.78 -14.60
C VAL A 41 15.57 11.69 -15.05
N LYS A 42 16.28 12.82 -15.00
CA LYS A 42 17.71 12.92 -15.32
C LYS A 42 18.53 12.95 -14.04
N HIS A 43 19.39 11.96 -13.90
CA HIS A 43 20.40 11.92 -12.84
C HIS A 43 21.69 12.53 -13.37
N LYS A 44 22.18 13.59 -12.71
CA LYS A 44 23.55 14.07 -12.94
C LYS A 44 24.52 13.09 -12.28
N GLY A 45 25.56 12.70 -13.01
CA GLY A 45 26.67 11.95 -12.43
C GLY A 45 27.30 12.75 -11.29
N GLU A 46 27.70 12.06 -10.22
CA GLU A 46 28.31 12.71 -9.04
C GLU A 46 29.75 13.16 -9.34
N VAL A 47 30.36 12.61 -10.41
CA VAL A 47 31.74 12.88 -10.82
C VAL A 47 31.79 13.49 -12.23
N ALA A 48 32.70 14.45 -12.44
CA ALA A 48 32.97 15.00 -13.76
C ALA A 48 33.43 13.90 -14.73
N GLY A 49 32.68 13.67 -15.81
CA GLY A 49 32.91 12.61 -16.80
C GLY A 49 32.01 11.38 -16.66
N GLU A 50 31.15 11.32 -15.64
CA GLU A 50 30.16 10.25 -15.48
C GLU A 50 28.93 10.52 -16.37
N PHE A 51 28.46 9.48 -17.08
CA PHE A 51 27.35 9.59 -18.02
C PHE A 51 26.04 9.91 -17.28
N SER A 52 25.30 10.90 -17.78
CA SER A 52 23.96 11.19 -17.29
C SER A 52 23.01 10.01 -17.58
N ARG A 53 22.41 9.47 -16.53
CA ARG A 53 21.38 8.43 -16.67
C ARG A 53 20.03 9.12 -16.75
N SER A 54 19.24 8.75 -17.76
CA SER A 54 17.84 9.16 -17.86
C SER A 54 16.93 7.95 -17.73
N VAL A 55 15.85 8.10 -16.99
CA VAL A 55 14.84 7.06 -16.78
C VAL A 55 13.49 7.65 -17.15
N GLN A 56 12.77 6.98 -18.05
CA GLN A 56 11.40 7.34 -18.39
C GLN A 56 10.43 6.65 -17.42
N HIS A 57 9.47 7.43 -16.92
CA HIS A 57 8.39 6.97 -16.09
C HIS A 57 7.04 7.27 -16.77
N PRO A 58 6.00 6.46 -16.54
CA PRO A 58 4.63 6.85 -16.87
C PRO A 58 4.25 8.17 -16.22
N ASP A 59 3.31 8.91 -16.83
CA ASP A 59 2.81 10.16 -16.28
C ASP A 59 2.03 9.91 -14.97
N PRO A 60 2.58 10.31 -13.80
CA PRO A 60 1.94 10.07 -12.51
C PRO A 60 0.59 10.79 -12.37
N LEU A 61 0.35 11.87 -13.13
CA LEU A 61 -0.94 12.55 -13.11
C LEU A 61 -2.01 11.79 -13.87
N LEU A 62 -1.66 11.16 -15.00
CA LEU A 62 -2.61 10.29 -15.69
C LEU A 62 -2.96 9.09 -14.81
N ASP A 63 -1.97 8.51 -14.14
CA ASP A 63 -2.16 7.38 -13.24
C ASP A 63 -3.06 7.73 -12.05
N ILE A 64 -2.82 8.87 -11.38
CA ILE A 64 -3.62 9.27 -10.23
C ILE A 64 -5.04 9.69 -10.63
N LYS A 65 -5.22 10.32 -11.80
CA LYS A 65 -6.54 10.65 -12.36
C LYS A 65 -7.36 9.40 -12.65
N LYS A 66 -6.73 8.35 -13.18
CA LYS A 66 -7.39 7.06 -13.36
C LYS A 66 -7.76 6.40 -12.03
N LYS A 67 -6.85 6.42 -11.05
CA LYS A 67 -7.10 5.87 -9.71
C LYS A 67 -8.28 6.55 -9.02
N ILE A 68 -8.35 7.88 -9.08
CA ILE A 68 -9.43 8.63 -8.42
C ILE A 68 -10.78 8.43 -9.12
N GLU A 69 -10.79 8.26 -10.45
CA GLU A 69 -12.00 7.93 -11.20
C GLU A 69 -12.50 6.53 -10.85
N ASN A 70 -11.62 5.54 -10.80
CA ASN A 70 -11.96 4.19 -10.35
C ASN A 70 -12.51 4.18 -8.92
N LEU A 71 -11.88 4.93 -8.01
CA LEU A 71 -12.35 5.06 -6.64
C LEU A 71 -13.74 5.71 -6.57
N TRP A 72 -13.97 6.77 -7.34
CA TRP A 72 -15.28 7.41 -7.39
C TRP A 72 -16.36 6.46 -7.92
N ASN A 73 -16.09 5.75 -9.01
CA ASN A 73 -17.01 4.74 -9.56
C ASN A 73 -17.34 3.67 -8.51
N PHE A 74 -16.33 3.13 -7.83
CA PHE A 74 -16.52 2.15 -6.76
C PHE A 74 -17.44 2.67 -5.64
N LEU A 75 -17.23 3.91 -5.18
CA LEU A 75 -18.05 4.50 -4.13
C LEU A 75 -19.51 4.69 -4.58
N VAL A 76 -19.71 5.14 -5.81
CA VAL A 76 -21.05 5.27 -6.41
C VAL A 76 -21.74 3.90 -6.53
N GLU A 77 -21.03 2.87 -6.98
CA GLU A 77 -21.54 1.49 -7.05
C GLU A 77 -21.92 0.93 -5.67
N LYS A 78 -21.22 1.35 -4.61
CA LYS A 78 -21.57 1.03 -3.21
C LYS A 78 -22.70 1.90 -2.64
N GLY A 79 -23.33 2.74 -3.46
CA GLY A 79 -24.45 3.59 -3.09
C GLY A 79 -24.05 4.85 -2.31
N VAL A 80 -22.77 5.19 -2.27
CA VAL A 80 -22.29 6.39 -1.57
C VAL A 80 -22.59 7.62 -2.43
N GLY A 81 -23.36 8.56 -1.87
CA GLY A 81 -23.80 9.77 -2.57
C GLY A 81 -22.72 10.85 -2.70
N ILE A 82 -21.57 10.56 -3.31
CA ILE A 82 -20.43 11.48 -3.45
C ILE A 82 -20.35 12.12 -4.84
N LYS A 83 -20.11 13.44 -4.90
CA LYS A 83 -19.96 14.16 -6.18
C LYS A 83 -18.50 14.12 -6.65
N LYS A 84 -18.27 14.01 -7.97
CA LYS A 84 -16.91 14.01 -8.56
C LYS A 84 -16.08 15.23 -8.16
N LYS A 85 -16.71 16.40 -7.95
CA LYS A 85 -16.04 17.63 -7.46
C LYS A 85 -15.47 17.54 -6.03
N GLN A 86 -15.84 16.51 -5.27
CA GLN A 86 -15.33 16.24 -3.92
C GLN A 86 -14.20 15.20 -3.93
N MET A 87 -13.72 14.86 -5.13
CA MET A 87 -12.59 13.96 -5.35
C MET A 87 -11.38 14.79 -5.76
N TYR A 88 -10.35 14.80 -4.91
CA TYR A 88 -9.13 15.57 -5.10
C TYR A 88 -7.94 14.64 -5.26
N HIS A 89 -6.95 15.03 -6.05
CA HIS A 89 -5.72 14.26 -6.21
C HIS A 89 -4.48 15.15 -6.13
N LYS A 90 -3.38 14.60 -5.61
CA LYS A 90 -2.07 15.27 -5.59
C LYS A 90 -0.94 14.28 -5.85
N VAL A 91 0.02 14.64 -6.68
CA VAL A 91 1.32 13.97 -6.82
C VAL A 91 2.34 14.77 -6.02
N ILE A 92 2.94 14.16 -5.00
CA ILE A 92 3.83 14.84 -4.05
C ILE A 92 5.24 14.29 -4.18
N PHE A 93 6.19 15.17 -4.45
CA PHE A 93 7.62 14.84 -4.51
C PHE A 93 8.25 15.16 -3.15
N ILE A 94 8.72 14.14 -2.43
CA ILE A 94 9.21 14.30 -1.05
C ILE A 94 10.73 14.43 -0.94
N ASN A 95 11.46 14.20 -2.04
CA ASN A 95 12.92 14.19 -1.99
C ASN A 95 13.48 15.60 -2.28
N PRO A 96 14.26 16.21 -1.37
CA PRO A 96 14.80 17.56 -1.59
C PRO A 96 15.81 17.64 -2.74
N LYS A 97 16.33 16.50 -3.22
CA LYS A 97 17.19 16.43 -4.41
C LYS A 97 16.39 16.31 -5.72
N CYS A 98 15.07 16.36 -5.68
CA CYS A 98 14.20 16.38 -6.84
C CYS A 98 14.00 17.82 -7.31
N GLN A 99 14.29 18.10 -8.57
CA GLN A 99 14.10 19.42 -9.18
C GLN A 99 13.04 19.27 -10.27
N LEU A 100 11.86 19.85 -10.04
CA LEU A 100 10.79 19.84 -11.02
C LEU A 100 10.99 20.97 -12.03
N GLU A 101 10.78 20.68 -13.31
CA GLU A 101 10.72 21.70 -14.35
C GLU A 101 9.58 22.70 -14.08
N ALA A 102 9.82 23.98 -14.31
CA ALA A 102 8.89 25.05 -13.96
C ALA A 102 7.51 24.93 -14.65
N GLU A 103 7.43 24.29 -15.82
CA GLU A 103 6.16 24.03 -16.51
C GLU A 103 5.29 23.01 -15.76
N LEU A 104 5.91 21.99 -15.14
CA LEU A 104 5.21 21.01 -14.30
C LEU A 104 4.64 21.68 -13.04
N GLN A 105 5.37 22.61 -12.44
CA GLN A 105 4.91 23.35 -11.26
C GLN A 105 3.81 24.37 -11.58
N LYS A 106 3.81 24.97 -12.78
CA LYS A 106 2.87 26.04 -13.15
C LYS A 106 1.54 25.54 -13.73
N HIS A 107 1.54 24.41 -14.43
CA HIS A 107 0.35 23.92 -15.12
C HIS A 107 -0.41 22.82 -14.37
N GLU A 108 0.22 22.23 -13.36
CA GLU A 108 -0.34 21.08 -12.68
C GLU A 108 -0.53 21.47 -11.21
N GLU A 109 -1.62 22.18 -10.90
CA GLU A 109 -2.05 22.47 -9.53
C GLU A 109 -2.05 21.20 -8.65
N ASP A 110 -2.15 20.04 -9.29
CA ASP A 110 -2.12 18.70 -8.71
C ASP A 110 -0.71 18.16 -8.39
N VAL A 111 0.36 18.91 -8.65
CA VAL A 111 1.76 18.54 -8.36
C VAL A 111 2.32 19.40 -7.24
N VAL A 112 2.97 18.76 -6.27
CA VAL A 112 3.59 19.40 -5.12
C VAL A 112 5.09 19.10 -5.14
N GLY A 113 5.91 20.15 -5.26
CA GLY A 113 7.37 20.05 -5.18
C GLY A 113 7.87 19.83 -3.75
N PRO A 114 9.11 19.35 -3.56
CA PRO A 114 9.72 19.13 -2.25
C PRO A 114 9.66 20.34 -1.31
N GLU A 115 9.74 21.54 -1.85
CA GLU A 115 9.71 22.82 -1.15
C GLU A 115 8.33 23.15 -0.54
N ASP A 116 7.24 22.64 -1.14
CA ASP A 116 5.86 22.96 -0.76
C ASP A 116 5.21 21.85 0.07
N VAL A 117 5.89 20.72 0.27
CA VAL A 117 5.36 19.55 0.99
C VAL A 117 4.89 19.95 2.40
N ASP A 118 5.71 20.69 3.14
CA ASP A 118 5.39 21.07 4.52
C ASP A 118 4.13 21.94 4.59
N SER A 119 3.98 22.90 3.67
CA SER A 119 2.80 23.76 3.58
C SER A 119 1.53 22.96 3.27
N VAL A 120 1.62 21.98 2.36
CA VAL A 120 0.51 21.08 2.04
C VAL A 120 0.16 20.18 3.23
N MET A 121 1.15 19.66 3.95
CA MET A 121 0.92 18.83 5.15
C MET A 121 0.25 19.62 6.27
N LEU A 122 0.61 20.89 6.46
CA LEU A 122 -0.05 21.77 7.43
C LEU A 122 -1.53 22.01 7.06
N CYS A 123 -1.82 22.25 5.78
CA CYS A 123 -3.21 22.37 5.31
C CYS A 123 -4.05 21.11 5.58
N PHE A 124 -3.44 19.92 5.51
CA PHE A 124 -4.11 18.67 5.87
C PHE A 124 -4.38 18.55 7.38
N GLN A 125 -3.44 18.99 8.23
CA GLN A 125 -3.61 19.00 9.70
C GLN A 125 -4.69 19.99 10.13
N ASP A 126 -4.69 21.20 9.58
CA ASP A 126 -5.69 22.22 9.86
C ASP A 126 -7.09 21.79 9.40
N SER A 127 -7.18 21.10 8.25
CA SER A 127 -8.44 20.53 7.77
C SER A 127 -8.98 19.42 8.67
N TYR A 128 -8.13 18.66 9.35
CA TYR A 128 -8.53 17.61 10.29
C TYR A 128 -9.11 18.21 11.58
N LEU A 129 -8.46 19.23 12.13
CA LEU A 129 -8.92 19.93 13.33
C LEU A 129 -10.22 20.71 13.08
N THR A 130 -10.35 21.35 11.90
CA THR A 130 -11.59 22.02 11.50
C THR A 130 -12.72 21.04 11.15
N SER A 131 -12.43 19.84 10.64
CA SER A 131 -13.45 18.79 10.42
C SER A 131 -14.10 18.31 11.72
N LEU A 132 -13.37 18.33 12.85
CA LEU A 132 -13.94 18.00 14.16
C LEU A 132 -14.92 19.07 14.64
N THR A 133 -14.69 20.35 14.30
CA THR A 133 -15.58 21.45 14.66
C THR A 133 -16.78 21.60 13.70
N ASP A 134 -16.66 21.13 12.46
CA ASP A 134 -17.72 21.21 11.42
C ASP A 134 -18.87 20.20 11.58
N ALA A 135 -18.87 19.39 12.65
CA ALA A 135 -19.96 18.46 12.96
C ALA A 135 -21.34 19.13 13.16
N ILE A 136 -21.40 20.47 13.19
CA ILE A 136 -22.59 21.27 13.46
C ILE A 136 -22.99 22.15 12.24
N THR A 137 -22.20 22.17 11.17
CA THR A 137 -22.42 23.06 10.02
C THR A 137 -23.07 22.33 8.84
N PRO A 138 -24.25 22.77 8.34
CA PRO A 138 -24.97 22.05 7.30
C PRO A 138 -24.26 22.04 5.92
N TYR A 139 -24.34 20.88 5.24
CA TYR A 139 -23.65 20.46 4.00
C TYR A 139 -23.75 21.41 2.78
N TRP A 140 -24.83 22.18 2.68
CA TRP A 140 -25.12 23.09 1.56
C TRP A 140 -24.27 24.37 1.50
N ILE A 141 -23.63 24.79 2.59
CA ILE A 141 -22.91 26.08 2.66
C ILE A 141 -21.42 25.92 2.33
N THR A 142 -20.83 24.76 2.61
CA THR A 142 -19.37 24.59 2.62
C THR A 142 -18.82 23.68 1.53
N GLY A 143 -19.66 22.82 0.93
CA GLY A 143 -19.22 21.84 -0.07
C GLY A 143 -18.45 20.63 0.50
N HIS A 144 -18.27 20.59 1.83
CA HIS A 144 -17.69 19.49 2.60
C HIS A 144 -18.52 18.20 2.49
N LEU A 145 -17.93 17.04 2.79
CA LEU A 145 -18.70 15.79 2.95
C LEU A 145 -19.49 15.84 4.26
N SER A 146 -20.75 15.44 4.23
CA SER A 146 -21.53 15.27 5.45
C SER A 146 -20.95 14.13 6.29
N TYR A 147 -21.17 14.16 7.61
CA TYR A 147 -20.73 13.08 8.50
C TYR A 147 -21.26 11.70 8.06
N GLN A 148 -22.49 11.66 7.53
CA GLN A 148 -23.07 10.44 6.98
C GLN A 148 -22.31 9.96 5.74
N GLN A 149 -22.02 10.86 4.79
CA GLN A 149 -21.22 10.51 3.60
C GLN A 149 -19.82 10.04 3.99
N LEU A 150 -19.19 10.65 4.99
CA LEU A 150 -17.89 10.22 5.52
C LEU A 150 -17.96 8.78 6.07
N LYS A 151 -18.98 8.48 6.87
CA LYS A 151 -19.20 7.14 7.43
C LYS A 151 -19.49 6.11 6.36
N GLU A 152 -20.29 6.45 5.36
CA GLU A 152 -20.59 5.59 4.20
C GLU A 152 -19.34 5.33 3.35
N CYS A 153 -18.54 6.36 3.08
CA CYS A 153 -17.25 6.22 2.40
C CYS A 153 -16.32 5.28 3.18
N GLN A 154 -16.15 5.50 4.48
CA GLN A 154 -15.31 4.64 5.33
C GLN A 154 -15.81 3.20 5.34
N SER A 155 -17.13 2.99 5.42
CA SER A 155 -17.72 1.65 5.38
C SER A 155 -17.48 0.96 4.04
N ALA A 156 -17.62 1.68 2.92
CA ALA A 156 -17.35 1.14 1.58
C ALA A 156 -15.86 0.81 1.40
N LEU A 157 -14.97 1.71 1.83
CA LEU A 157 -13.51 1.55 1.76
C LEU A 157 -12.99 0.41 2.64
N ARG A 158 -13.63 0.11 3.78
CA ARG A 158 -13.29 -1.07 4.61
C ARG A 158 -13.50 -2.39 3.87
N GLY A 159 -14.35 -2.41 2.85
CA GLY A 159 -14.55 -3.57 1.98
C GLY A 159 -13.56 -3.63 0.81
N ILE A 160 -12.60 -2.71 0.71
CA ILE A 160 -11.51 -2.78 -0.26
C ILE A 160 -10.30 -3.43 0.40
N GLY A 161 -9.79 -4.46 -0.24
CA GLY A 161 -8.53 -5.10 0.12
C GLY A 161 -7.38 -4.14 0.02
N THR A 162 -6.65 -4.02 1.12
CA THR A 162 -5.34 -3.39 1.12
C THR A 162 -4.27 -4.37 0.67
N TRP A 163 -3.01 -4.00 0.84
CA TRP A 163 -1.93 -4.97 0.72
C TRP A 163 -2.04 -6.03 1.81
N ASP A 164 -1.79 -7.28 1.42
CA ASP A 164 -1.39 -8.35 2.31
C ASP A 164 0.06 -8.08 2.78
N VAL A 165 0.38 -8.57 3.97
CA VAL A 165 1.70 -8.40 4.58
C VAL A 165 2.30 -9.76 4.84
N VAL A 166 3.42 -10.06 4.20
CA VAL A 166 4.23 -11.24 4.52
C VAL A 166 5.35 -10.80 5.45
N GLU A 167 5.36 -11.37 6.65
CA GLU A 167 6.49 -11.26 7.57
C GLU A 167 7.39 -12.48 7.38
N LEU A 168 8.63 -12.19 7.01
CA LEU A 168 9.66 -13.19 6.83
C LEU A 168 10.46 -13.32 8.12
N GLN A 169 11.10 -14.47 8.25
CA GLN A 169 12.05 -14.71 9.31
C GLN A 169 13.23 -13.75 9.20
N GLY A 170 13.66 -13.25 10.36
CA GLY A 170 14.60 -12.13 10.43
C GLY A 170 13.93 -10.76 10.43
N GLY A 171 12.59 -10.69 10.42
CA GLY A 171 11.83 -9.47 10.65
C GLY A 171 11.61 -8.61 9.40
N MET A 172 12.01 -9.09 8.22
CA MET A 172 11.72 -8.40 6.96
C MET A 172 10.23 -8.50 6.62
N ARG A 173 9.65 -7.41 6.09
CA ARG A 173 8.24 -7.35 5.68
C ARG A 173 8.12 -7.07 4.20
N LEU A 174 7.27 -7.84 3.53
CA LEU A 174 6.86 -7.61 2.15
C LEU A 174 5.39 -7.20 2.13
N LEU A 175 5.10 -6.13 1.37
CA LEU A 175 3.74 -5.67 1.10
C LEU A 175 3.39 -6.09 -0.32
N GLY A 176 2.16 -6.55 -0.55
CA GLY A 176 1.77 -7.09 -1.84
C GLY A 176 0.47 -7.87 -1.76
N ASP A 177 0.22 -8.74 -2.73
CA ASP A 177 -1.00 -9.55 -2.80
C ASP A 177 -0.67 -11.04 -2.67
N TYR A 178 -1.34 -11.72 -1.76
CA TYR A 178 -1.30 -13.17 -1.66
C TYR A 178 -2.10 -13.79 -2.80
N ASN A 179 -1.41 -14.53 -3.68
CA ASN A 179 -2.00 -15.18 -4.85
C ASN A 179 -2.27 -16.68 -4.64
N GLY A 180 -1.89 -17.23 -3.49
CA GLY A 180 -2.25 -18.59 -3.13
C GLY A 180 -1.08 -19.52 -2.79
N CYS A 181 -1.46 -20.68 -2.29
CA CYS A 181 -0.63 -21.86 -2.18
C CYS A 181 -1.53 -23.07 -2.47
N PRO A 182 -1.22 -23.93 -3.45
CA PRO A 182 -2.08 -25.06 -3.82
C PRO A 182 -2.42 -26.00 -2.66
N MET A 183 -1.60 -26.02 -1.62
CA MET A 183 -1.74 -26.91 -0.47
C MET A 183 -2.41 -26.26 0.75
N VAL A 184 -2.84 -25.00 0.63
CA VAL A 184 -3.54 -24.25 1.69
C VAL A 184 -4.88 -23.79 1.14
N ALA A 185 -5.97 -24.41 1.59
CA ALA A 185 -7.32 -23.97 1.30
C ALA A 185 -7.65 -22.75 2.17
N LEU A 186 -7.70 -21.57 1.56
CA LEU A 186 -7.89 -20.30 2.24
C LEU A 186 -9.23 -19.67 1.84
N ASP A 187 -10.07 -19.34 2.82
CA ASP A 187 -11.13 -18.36 2.64
C ASP A 187 -10.68 -17.00 3.20
N ARG A 188 -10.45 -16.04 2.29
CA ARG A 188 -9.97 -14.70 2.62
C ARG A 188 -10.99 -13.89 3.43
N LYS A 189 -12.29 -14.16 3.25
CA LYS A 189 -13.34 -13.43 3.97
C LYS A 189 -13.32 -13.78 5.46
N GLU A 190 -13.11 -15.06 5.76
CA GLU A 190 -13.12 -15.59 7.12
C GLU A 190 -11.74 -15.59 7.79
N THR A 191 -10.64 -15.52 7.02
CA THR A 191 -9.27 -15.64 7.54
C THR A 191 -8.50 -14.32 7.48
N GLU A 192 -7.93 -13.89 8.61
CA GLU A 192 -7.09 -12.68 8.71
C GLU A 192 -5.59 -12.97 8.77
N LEU A 193 -5.20 -14.13 9.30
CA LEU A 193 -3.80 -14.43 9.60
C LEU A 193 -3.47 -15.89 9.27
N LEU A 194 -2.36 -16.09 8.56
CA LEU A 194 -1.69 -17.38 8.42
C LEU A 194 -0.40 -17.35 9.23
N GLU A 195 -0.24 -18.26 10.18
CA GLU A 195 0.99 -18.42 10.96
C GLU A 195 1.72 -19.69 10.56
N PHE A 196 3.01 -19.57 10.30
CA PHE A 196 3.86 -20.65 9.80
C PHE A 196 4.73 -21.16 10.94
N SER A 197 4.46 -22.38 11.40
CA SER A 197 5.24 -23.04 12.43
C SER A 197 6.22 -24.05 11.82
N HIS A 198 7.49 -23.89 12.16
CA HIS A 198 8.61 -24.61 11.57
C HIS A 198 9.19 -25.63 12.57
N GLN A 199 9.32 -26.89 12.16
CA GLN A 199 10.03 -27.89 12.95
C GLN A 199 11.55 -27.80 12.70
N ARG A 200 12.25 -26.95 13.47
CA ARG A 200 13.66 -26.57 13.24
C ARG A 200 14.69 -27.28 14.10
N ASN A 201 14.41 -28.49 14.58
CA ASN A 201 15.39 -29.17 15.39
C ASN A 201 16.52 -29.73 14.51
N ALA A 202 17.61 -28.95 14.34
CA ALA A 202 18.69 -29.21 13.39
C ALA A 202 19.35 -30.59 13.58
N THR A 203 19.53 -31.02 14.83
CA THR A 203 20.06 -32.35 15.17
C THR A 203 19.12 -33.47 14.76
N MET A 204 17.81 -33.26 14.93
CA MET A 204 16.81 -34.23 14.50
C MET A 204 16.61 -34.22 12.97
N GLY A 205 16.82 -33.08 12.31
CA GLY A 205 16.73 -32.93 10.87
C GLY A 205 17.71 -33.81 10.10
N TYR A 206 18.94 -33.97 10.58
CA TYR A 206 19.92 -34.90 9.96
C TYR A 206 19.50 -36.37 10.09
N VAL A 207 18.98 -36.77 11.26
CA VAL A 207 18.49 -38.14 11.50
C VAL A 207 17.29 -38.43 10.60
N TRP A 208 16.36 -37.48 10.50
CA TRP A 208 15.18 -37.58 9.65
C TRP A 208 15.53 -37.61 8.15
N ALA A 209 16.53 -36.85 7.72
CA ALA A 209 17.00 -36.87 6.33
C ALA A 209 17.56 -38.24 5.91
N ILE A 210 18.28 -38.93 6.81
CA ILE A 210 18.79 -40.29 6.57
C ILE A 210 17.63 -41.31 6.43
N LEU A 211 16.53 -41.08 7.14
CA LEU A 211 15.32 -41.92 7.08
C LEU A 211 14.37 -41.54 5.92
N GLY A 212 14.75 -40.59 5.07
CA GLY A 212 13.93 -40.13 3.94
C GLY A 212 12.74 -39.24 4.34
N TYR A 213 12.72 -38.73 5.58
CA TYR A 213 11.66 -37.83 6.03
C TYR A 213 11.87 -36.42 5.46
N THR A 214 10.79 -35.84 4.92
CA THR A 214 10.79 -34.49 4.36
C THR A 214 10.28 -33.51 5.41
N PRO A 215 11.02 -32.44 5.76
CA PRO A 215 10.56 -31.46 6.74
C PRO A 215 9.24 -30.80 6.28
N GLN A 216 8.39 -30.50 7.26
CA GLN A 216 7.06 -29.93 7.03
C GLN A 216 6.88 -28.64 7.81
N VAL A 217 6.04 -27.76 7.28
CA VAL A 217 5.62 -26.50 7.89
C VAL A 217 4.14 -26.60 8.18
N THR A 218 3.75 -26.29 9.41
CA THR A 218 2.35 -26.24 9.80
C THR A 218 1.85 -24.82 9.64
N VAL A 219 0.85 -24.61 8.80
CA VAL A 219 0.19 -23.32 8.58
C VAL A 219 -1.11 -23.29 9.36
N ARG A 220 -1.18 -22.43 10.38
CA ARG A 220 -2.41 -22.19 11.14
C ARG A 220 -3.12 -20.97 10.60
N MET A 221 -4.41 -21.10 10.36
CA MET A 221 -5.25 -20.02 9.85
C MET A 221 -6.13 -19.51 10.99
N PHE A 222 -6.19 -18.19 11.15
CA PHE A 222 -6.95 -17.55 12.21
C PHE A 222 -8.09 -16.71 11.68
N GLU A 223 -9.21 -16.73 12.41
CA GLU A 223 -10.44 -16.04 12.06
C GLU A 223 -10.27 -14.53 12.05
N ARG A 224 -10.91 -13.90 11.08
CA ARG A 224 -10.94 -12.45 10.91
C ARG A 224 -11.80 -11.79 11.98
N GLY A 225 -11.23 -10.82 12.69
CA GLY A 225 -11.94 -10.11 13.76
C GLY A 225 -12.06 -10.89 15.08
N GLY A 226 -11.53 -12.12 15.14
CA GLY A 226 -11.54 -12.99 16.32
C GLY A 226 -10.57 -12.60 17.44
N ARG A 227 -10.39 -11.30 17.73
CA ARG A 227 -9.53 -10.85 18.84
C ARG A 227 -10.28 -10.92 20.18
N SER A 228 -10.38 -12.10 20.75
CA SER A 228 -10.71 -12.26 22.17
C SER A 228 -9.43 -12.23 23.02
N TRP A 229 -9.50 -11.66 24.22
CA TRP A 229 -8.37 -11.59 25.15
C TRP A 229 -7.83 -13.01 25.44
N GLY A 230 -6.70 -13.36 24.82
CA GLY A 230 -5.97 -14.60 25.06
C GLY A 230 -6.29 -15.80 24.16
N TRP A 231 -7.32 -15.73 23.31
CA TRP A 231 -7.67 -16.81 22.39
C TRP A 231 -8.08 -16.26 21.03
N GLN A 232 -7.34 -16.63 19.98
CA GLN A 232 -7.71 -16.33 18.61
C GLN A 232 -8.25 -17.61 17.96
N PRO A 233 -9.54 -17.65 17.57
CA PRO A 233 -10.14 -18.83 16.97
C PRO A 233 -9.45 -19.15 15.64
N SER A 234 -9.23 -20.45 15.39
CA SER A 234 -8.59 -20.95 14.18
C SER A 234 -9.65 -21.38 13.18
N THR A 235 -9.54 -20.91 11.94
CA THR A 235 -10.39 -21.32 10.81
C THR A 235 -9.91 -22.61 10.16
N GLY A 236 -8.67 -23.03 10.44
CA GLY A 236 -8.14 -24.31 9.99
C GLY A 236 -6.63 -24.43 10.14
N THR A 237 -6.11 -25.59 9.77
CA THR A 237 -4.67 -25.87 9.75
C THR A 237 -4.34 -26.70 8.51
N ALA A 238 -3.23 -26.37 7.87
CA ALA A 238 -2.67 -27.13 6.75
C ALA A 238 -1.23 -27.52 7.06
N VAL A 239 -0.79 -28.67 6.58
CA VAL A 239 0.60 -29.12 6.69
C VAL A 239 1.17 -29.19 5.29
N ILE A 240 2.19 -28.39 5.04
CA ILE A 240 2.81 -28.25 3.71
C ILE A 240 4.28 -28.65 3.76
N PRO A 241 4.85 -29.16 2.66
CA PRO A 241 6.28 -29.41 2.56
C PRO A 241 7.08 -28.14 2.84
N TYR A 242 8.26 -28.28 3.45
CA TYR A 242 9.15 -27.16 3.74
C TYR A 242 9.58 -26.35 2.50
N ASN A 243 9.70 -27.02 1.35
CA ASN A 243 10.02 -26.41 0.05
C ASN A 243 8.77 -25.98 -0.73
N ALA A 244 7.59 -25.99 -0.12
CA ALA A 244 6.41 -25.38 -0.69
C ALA A 244 6.66 -23.89 -0.91
N HIS A 245 6.06 -23.34 -1.96
CA HIS A 245 6.14 -21.91 -2.24
C HIS A 245 4.77 -21.28 -2.07
N ILE A 246 4.76 -20.11 -1.44
CA ILE A 246 3.65 -19.18 -1.47
C ILE A 246 3.84 -18.28 -2.69
N VAL A 247 2.78 -18.11 -3.48
CA VAL A 247 2.76 -17.17 -4.59
C VAL A 247 2.32 -15.81 -4.04
N PHE A 248 3.18 -14.81 -4.18
CA PHE A 248 2.96 -13.47 -3.64
C PHE A 248 3.42 -12.42 -4.64
N ARG A 249 2.55 -11.47 -4.98
CA ARG A 249 2.90 -10.34 -5.85
C ARG A 249 3.36 -9.17 -5.02
N VAL A 250 4.66 -8.86 -5.02
CA VAL A 250 5.19 -7.73 -4.25
C VAL A 250 4.70 -6.42 -4.86
N CYS A 251 4.33 -5.47 -4.00
CA CYS A 251 3.89 -4.14 -4.41
C CYS A 251 4.96 -3.44 -5.28
N GLY A 252 4.55 -3.02 -6.48
CA GLY A 252 5.41 -2.38 -7.47
C GLY A 252 6.12 -3.34 -8.41
N GLU A 253 5.89 -4.65 -8.30
CA GLU A 253 6.41 -5.66 -9.23
C GLU A 253 5.30 -6.21 -10.12
N ASP A 254 5.62 -6.46 -11.39
CA ASP A 254 4.66 -7.00 -12.37
C ASP A 254 4.55 -8.54 -12.33
N ALA A 255 5.49 -9.21 -11.64
CA ALA A 255 5.60 -10.66 -11.61
C ALA A 255 5.37 -11.20 -10.20
N ASP A 256 4.88 -12.44 -10.14
CA ASP A 256 4.67 -13.14 -8.88
C ASP A 256 6.00 -13.70 -8.34
N ALA A 257 6.28 -13.38 -7.07
CA ALA A 257 7.37 -13.99 -6.33
C ALA A 257 6.92 -15.35 -5.76
N LYS A 258 7.85 -16.31 -5.75
CA LYS A 258 7.69 -17.60 -5.08
C LYS A 258 8.49 -17.57 -3.78
N ILE A 259 7.81 -17.37 -2.67
CA ILE A 259 8.44 -17.27 -1.36
C ILE A 259 8.40 -18.67 -0.71
N PRO A 260 9.55 -19.24 -0.30
CA PRO A 260 9.56 -20.52 0.41
C PRO A 260 8.75 -20.43 1.69
N ALA A 261 7.89 -21.42 1.94
CA ALA A 261 7.06 -21.48 3.15
C ALA A 261 7.90 -21.43 4.42
N ASN A 262 9.10 -22.02 4.40
CA ASN A 262 10.03 -21.98 5.52
C ASN A 262 10.49 -20.57 5.90
N ASP A 263 10.57 -19.65 4.95
CA ASP A 263 11.14 -18.32 5.20
C ASP A 263 10.09 -17.36 5.75
N ILE A 264 8.83 -17.80 5.80
CA ILE A 264 7.69 -17.02 6.25
C ILE A 264 7.44 -17.30 7.73
N ASP A 265 7.23 -16.25 8.51
CA ASP A 265 6.75 -16.34 9.88
C ASP A 265 5.22 -16.25 9.91
N ARG A 266 4.67 -15.24 9.24
CA ARG A 266 3.22 -15.07 9.11
C ARG A 266 2.81 -14.25 7.89
N ILE A 267 1.56 -14.40 7.48
CA ILE A 267 0.91 -13.60 6.43
C ILE A 267 -0.35 -12.99 7.02
N ILE A 268 -0.44 -11.66 7.00
CA ILE A 268 -1.63 -10.90 7.40
C ILE A 268 -2.40 -10.54 6.13
N LEU A 269 -3.65 -10.97 6.06
CA LEU A 269 -4.52 -10.81 4.90
C LEU A 269 -5.44 -9.59 5.03
N SER A 270 -5.45 -8.77 4.00
CA SER A 270 -6.48 -7.75 3.79
C SER A 270 -7.76 -8.38 3.22
N ILE A 271 -8.87 -7.63 3.20
CA ILE A 271 -10.20 -8.11 2.75
C ILE A 271 -10.32 -8.13 1.23
#